data_AF-A0A2E1KP09-F1
#
_entry.id   AF-A0A2E1KP09-F1
#
_cell.length_a   1.000
_cell.length_b   1.000
_cell.length_c   1.000
_cell.angle_alpha   90.00
_cell.angle_beta   90.00
_cell.angle_gamma   90.00
#
_symmetry.space_group_name_H-M   'P 1'
#
loop_
_entity.id
_entity.type
_entity.pdbx_description
1 polymer ?
#
loop_
_entity_poly.entity_id
_entity_poly.type
_entity_poly.pdbx_seq_one_letter_code
_entity_poly.pdbx_strand_id
1 'polypeptide(L)' 'MANAWKQRCALRGRRIELETGQRKMTGICREIDADGALVVQTVDNVERFFGGVVAGNRESER' A
#
# COMPACT_ATOMS: atom_id res chain seq x y z
N MET A 1 -9.56 15.79 9.82
CA MET A 1 -8.22 15.46 10.38
C MET A 1 -7.57 14.24 9.69
N ALA A 2 -7.76 14.01 8.37
CA ALA A 2 -7.16 12.88 7.64
C ALA A 2 -6.11 13.30 6.57
N ASN A 3 -5.85 14.61 6.44
CA ASN A 3 -5.12 15.14 5.28
C ASN A 3 -3.58 14.98 5.37
N ALA A 4 -3.03 14.90 6.59
CA ALA A 4 -1.58 14.83 6.80
C ALA A 4 -0.97 13.49 6.33
N TRP A 5 -1.76 12.40 6.31
CA TRP A 5 -1.28 11.08 5.94
C TRP A 5 -1.16 10.90 4.43
N LYS A 6 -2.07 11.51 3.65
CA LYS A 6 -2.05 11.47 2.18
C LYS A 6 -0.79 12.10 1.57
N GLN A 7 -0.21 13.08 2.25
CA GLN A 7 1.02 13.77 1.83
C GLN A 7 2.30 13.08 2.33
N ARG A 8 2.20 12.21 3.35
CA ARG A 8 3.35 11.55 4.00
C ARG A 8 3.39 10.04 3.76
N CYS A 9 2.52 9.51 2.90
CA CYS A 9 2.54 8.10 2.53
C CYS A 9 3.80 7.80 1.71
N ALA A 10 4.87 7.37 2.38
CA ALA A 10 6.19 7.10 1.80
C ALA A 10 6.18 5.97 0.74
N LEU A 11 5.08 5.22 0.66
CA LEU A 11 4.89 4.12 -0.28
C LEU A 11 3.93 4.47 -1.43
N ARG A 12 3.33 5.66 -1.44
CA ARG A 12 2.39 6.06 -2.47
C ARG A 12 3.03 5.99 -3.86
N GLY A 13 2.35 5.33 -4.78
CA GLY A 13 2.81 5.09 -6.15
C GLY A 13 3.88 4.00 -6.28
N ARG A 14 4.38 3.44 -5.16
CA ARG A 14 5.43 2.42 -5.18
C ARG A 14 4.83 1.02 -5.21
N ARG A 15 5.55 0.11 -5.85
CA ARG A 15 5.27 -1.33 -5.76
C ARG A 15 5.65 -1.82 -4.37
N ILE A 16 4.72 -2.53 -3.75
CA ILE A 16 4.84 -3.09 -2.41
C ILE A 16 4.50 -4.57 -2.43
N GLU A 17 5.03 -5.29 -1.46
CA GLU A 17 4.57 -6.62 -1.07
C GLU A 17 3.80 -6.48 0.25
N LEU A 18 2.62 -7.10 0.29
CA LEU A 18 1.73 -7.09 1.44
C LEU A 18 1.49 -8.52 1.90
N GLU A 19 1.72 -8.75 3.18
CA GLU A 19 1.40 -10.01 3.86
C GLU A 19 0.26 -9.81 4.86
N THR A 20 -0.88 -10.47 4.62
CA THR A 20 -2.05 -10.44 5.50
C THR A 20 -2.41 -11.86 5.95
N GLY A 21 -1.98 -12.24 7.16
CA GLY A 21 -2.20 -13.60 7.67
C GLY A 21 -1.55 -14.66 6.78
N GLN A 22 -2.36 -15.41 6.02
CA GLN A 22 -1.88 -16.46 5.10
C GLN A 22 -1.75 -16.00 3.63
N ARG A 23 -2.14 -14.77 3.30
CA ARG A 23 -2.09 -14.26 1.92
C ARG A 23 -0.89 -13.33 1.76
N LYS A 24 -0.07 -13.60 0.74
CA LYS A 24 0.92 -12.65 0.23
C LYS A 24 0.45 -12.10 -1.11
N MET A 25 0.63 -10.81 -1.34
CA MET A 25 0.37 -10.20 -2.64
C MET A 25 1.33 -9.07 -2.96
N THR A 26 1.41 -8.72 -4.25
CA THR A 26 2.18 -7.59 -4.74
C THR A 26 1.25 -6.62 -5.47
N GLY A 27 1.46 -5.33 -5.27
CA GLY A 27 0.65 -4.31 -5.93
C GLY A 27 1.24 -2.91 -5.75
N ILE A 28 0.53 -1.90 -6.25
CA ILE A 28 0.90 -0.49 -6.12
C ILE A 28 0.11 0.10 -4.96
N CYS A 29 0.82 0.64 -3.97
CA CYS A 29 0.17 1.41 -2.89
C CYS A 29 -0.37 2.72 -3.47
N ARG A 30 -1.68 2.92 -3.44
CA ARG A 30 -2.33 4.13 -3.97
C ARG A 30 -2.40 5.22 -2.92
N GLU A 31 -2.91 4.88 -1.75
CA GLU A 31 -3.05 5.78 -0.62
C GLU A 31 -3.39 5.00 0.66
N ILE A 32 -3.46 5.74 1.75
CA ILE A 32 -4.22 5.34 2.93
C ILE A 32 -5.46 6.23 2.94
N ASP A 33 -6.64 5.61 2.91
CA ASP A 33 -7.91 6.31 2.80
C ASP A 33 -8.36 6.93 4.14
N ALA A 34 -9.54 7.55 4.15
CA ALA A 34 -10.06 8.27 5.31
C ALA A 34 -10.38 7.35 6.50
N ASP A 35 -10.64 6.06 6.25
CA ASP A 35 -10.88 5.06 7.29
C ASP A 35 -9.58 4.43 7.79
N GLY A 36 -8.44 4.81 7.21
CA GLY A 36 -7.12 4.28 7.55
C GLY A 36 -6.76 2.99 6.81
N ALA A 37 -7.53 2.58 5.79
CA ALA A 37 -7.19 1.39 5.02
C ALA A 37 -6.09 1.70 3.99
N LEU A 38 -5.14 0.76 3.84
CA LEU A 38 -4.18 0.77 2.74
C LEU A 38 -4.88 0.32 1.45
N VAL A 39 -4.91 1.19 0.46
CA VAL A 39 -5.49 0.90 -0.85
C VAL A 39 -4.38 0.41 -1.78
N VAL A 40 -4.50 -0.84 -2.25
CA VAL A 40 -3.50 -1.48 -3.12
C VAL A 40 -4.14 -1.83 -4.45
N GLN A 41 -3.53 -1.37 -5.54
CA GLN A 41 -3.90 -1.75 -6.89
C GLN A 41 -3.06 -2.95 -7.33
N THR A 42 -3.72 -4.08 -7.59
CA THR A 42 -3.13 -5.25 -8.23
C THR A 42 -3.40 -5.21 -9.73
N VAL A 43 -3.01 -6.26 -10.47
CA VAL A 43 -3.30 -6.37 -11.91
C VAL A 43 -4.81 -6.51 -12.14
N ASP A 44 -5.48 -7.24 -11.25
CA ASP A 44 -6.87 -7.62 -11.43
C ASP A 44 -7.84 -6.64 -10.78
N ASN A 45 -7.49 -6.06 -9.62
CA ASN A 45 -8.42 -5.28 -8.80
C ASN A 45 -7.73 -4.22 -7.92
N VAL A 46 -8.55 -3.36 -7.33
CA VAL A 46 -8.14 -2.48 -6.23
C VAL A 46 -8.74 -3.03 -4.94
N GLU A 47 -7.88 -3.36 -3.96
CA GLU A 47 -8.28 -3.95 -2.69
C GLU A 47 -7.91 -3.04 -1.51
N ARG A 48 -8.71 -3.07 -0.43
CA ARG A 48 -8.50 -2.31 0.81
C ARG A 48 -8.03 -3.25 1.93
N PHE A 49 -7.00 -2.84 2.66
CA PHE A 49 -6.42 -3.62 3.75
C PHE A 49 -6.29 -2.79 5.02
N PHE A 50 -6.81 -3.30 6.14
CA PHE A 50 -6.73 -2.64 7.45
C PHE A 50 -5.58 -3.16 8.32
N GLY A 51 -4.86 -4.19 7.88
CA GLY A 51 -3.76 -4.78 8.63
C GLY A 51 -2.90 -5.69 7.77
N GLY A 52 -1.68 -5.93 8.22
CA GLY A 52 -0.67 -6.70 7.52
C GLY A 52 0.72 -6.07 7.63
N VAL A 53 1.72 -6.78 7.13
CA VAL A 53 3.09 -6.26 7.02
C VAL A 53 3.31 -5.80 5.58
N VAL A 54 3.77 -4.56 5.42
CA VAL A 54 4.08 -3.97 4.12
C VAL A 54 5.59 -3.86 3.97
N ALA A 55 6.13 -4.51 2.94
CA ALA A 55 7.51 -4.33 2.50
C ALA A 55 7.54 -3.47 1.24
N GLY A 56 8.29 -2.36 1.28
CA GLY A 56 8.52 -1.55 0.10
C GLY A 56 9.71 -2.09 -0.68
N ASN A 57 9.50 -2.47 -1.94
CA ASN A 57 10.63 -2.76 -2.82
C ASN A 57 11.33 -1.43 -3.12
N ARG A 58 12.56 -1.28 -2.61
CA ARG A 58 13.49 -0.28 -3.14
C ARG A 58 13.97 -0.85 -4.47
N GLU A 59 13.30 -0.51 -5.56
CA GLU A 59 14.02 -0.50 -6.83
C GLU A 59 15.06 0.59 -6.69
N SER A 60 16.34 0.16 -6.64
CA SER A 60 17.49 1.05 -6.68
C SER A 60 17.35 1.99 -7.86
N GLU A 61 17.20 3.28 -7.53
CA GLU A 61 17.42 4.40 -8.43
C GLU A 61 18.74 4.16 -9.18
N ARG A 62 18.67 4.04 -10.49
CA ARG A 62 19.84 3.88 -11.38
C ARG A 62 20.09 5.19 -12.10
#